data_AF-A0A173YZ38-F1
#
_entry.id   AF-A0A173YZ38-F1
#
_cell.length_a   1.000
_cell.length_b   1.000
_cell.length_c   1.000
_cell.angle_alpha   90.00
_cell.angle_beta   90.00
_cell.angle_gamma   90.00
#
_symmetry.space_group_name_H-M   'P 1'
#
loop_
_entity.id
_entity.type
_entity.pdbx_description
1 polymer ?
#
loop_
_entity_poly.entity_id
_entity_poly.type
_entity_poly.pdbx_seq_one_letter_code
_entity_poly.pdbx_strand_id
1 'polypeptide(L)'
;MADQKYPGCWYCDNIIDHPEQVGLLYLGFPRCFVLIPSIGDFYFSTYEEFLNGLCKVNWLDPSNKGTREEQEEVLRILWNFSAEQEEKEEELYGNYDE
;
A
#
# COMPACT_ATOMS: atom_id res chain seq x y z
N MET A 1 -22.36 9.25 -3.50
CA MET A 1 -20.89 9.13 -3.35
C MET A 1 -20.63 7.64 -3.41
N ALA A 2 -19.86 7.17 -4.40
CA ALA A 2 -19.57 5.73 -4.48
C ALA A 2 -18.93 5.28 -3.17
N ASP A 3 -19.41 4.18 -2.59
CA ASP A 3 -18.75 3.54 -1.44
C ASP A 3 -17.31 3.24 -1.86
N GLN A 4 -16.36 3.98 -1.29
CA GLN A 4 -14.95 3.77 -1.56
C GLN A 4 -14.55 2.49 -0.82
N LYS A 5 -14.31 1.40 -1.55
CA LYS A 5 -14.01 0.05 -1.01
C LYS A 5 -12.88 0.04 0.03
N TYR A 6 -11.94 0.98 -0.11
CA TYR A 6 -10.80 1.18 0.78
C TYR A 6 -10.79 2.61 1.33
N PRO A 7 -11.61 2.92 2.34
CA PRO A 7 -11.69 4.26 2.88
C PRO A 7 -10.38 4.62 3.60
N GLY A 8 -9.80 5.76 3.22
CA GLY A 8 -8.57 6.25 3.83
C GLY A 8 -7.30 5.51 3.39
N CYS A 9 -7.34 4.76 2.30
CA CYS A 9 -6.15 4.23 1.63
C CYS A 9 -5.71 5.16 0.49
N TRP A 10 -4.41 5.43 0.39
CA TRP A 10 -3.83 6.10 -0.78
C TRP A 10 -2.61 5.34 -1.28
N TYR A 11 -2.53 5.22 -2.60
CA TYR A 11 -1.33 4.77 -3.30
C TYR A 11 -0.52 6.02 -3.64
N CYS A 12 0.74 6.04 -3.23
CA CYS A 12 1.66 7.15 -3.46
C CYS A 12 2.72 6.69 -4.45
N ASP A 13 2.38 6.76 -5.72
CA ASP A 13 3.32 6.71 -6.84
C ASP A 13 4.06 8.05 -6.98
N ASN A 14 5.25 8.06 -7.57
CA ASN A 14 6.04 9.28 -7.80
C ASN A 14 6.53 10.01 -6.55
N ILE A 15 7.13 9.28 -5.60
CA ILE A 15 7.86 9.91 -4.49
C ILE A 15 8.98 10.78 -5.07
N ILE A 16 8.96 12.08 -4.74
CA ILE A 16 9.93 13.07 -5.25
C ILE A 16 11.35 12.57 -4.97
N ASP A 17 12.19 12.60 -6.01
CA ASP A 17 13.58 12.13 -6.01
C ASP A 17 13.79 10.62 -5.77
N HIS A 18 12.71 9.82 -5.73
CA HIS A 18 12.75 8.37 -5.52
C HIS A 18 11.76 7.63 -6.44
N PRO A 19 12.02 7.58 -7.77
CA PRO A 19 11.11 7.00 -8.75
C PRO A 19 10.89 5.48 -8.59
N GLU A 20 11.81 4.78 -7.92
CA GLU A 20 11.69 3.34 -7.64
C GLU A 20 10.93 3.05 -6.35
N GLN A 21 10.55 4.08 -5.58
CA GLN A 21 9.86 3.92 -4.31
C GLN A 21 8.37 4.21 -4.44
N VAL A 22 7.59 3.41 -3.71
CA VAL A 22 6.14 3.57 -3.59
C VAL A 22 5.77 3.70 -2.13
N GLY A 23 4.76 4.52 -1.85
CA GLY A 23 4.15 4.61 -0.52
C GLY A 23 2.74 4.04 -0.53
N LEU A 24 2.36 3.34 0.53
CA LEU A 24 0.97 3.03 0.83
C LEU A 24 0.59 3.74 2.14
N LEU A 25 -0.40 4.63 2.07
CA LEU A 25 -0.86 5.42 3.21
C LEU A 25 -2.22 4.91 3.67
N TYR A 26 -2.37 4.68 4.97
CA TYR A 26 -3.63 4.41 5.64
C TYR A 26 -3.91 5.46 6.73
N LEU A 27 -4.99 6.22 6.58
CA LEU A 27 -5.44 7.21 7.59
C LEU A 27 -6.58 6.72 8.49
N GLY A 28 -7.03 5.46 8.35
CA GLY A 28 -7.82 4.80 9.38
C GLY A 28 -6.97 4.38 10.57
N PHE A 29 -7.59 3.96 11.67
CA PHE A 29 -6.85 3.55 12.88
C PHE A 29 -6.50 2.04 12.83
N PRO A 30 -5.27 1.64 13.17
CA PRO A 30 -4.08 2.47 13.41
C PRO A 30 -3.50 3.08 12.13
N ARG A 31 -3.14 4.37 12.19
CA ARG A 31 -2.67 5.12 11.02
C ARG A 31 -1.23 4.77 10.69
N CYS A 32 -0.95 4.47 9.42
CA CYS A 32 0.39 4.09 9.00
C CYS A 32 0.73 4.56 7.59
N PHE A 33 2.03 4.71 7.37
CA PHE A 33 2.64 4.92 6.06
C PHE A 33 3.64 3.79 5.81
N VAL A 34 3.37 2.96 4.83
CA VAL A 34 4.24 1.86 4.42
C VAL A 34 5.11 2.33 3.26
N LEU A 35 6.42 2.33 3.46
CA LEU A 35 7.39 2.66 2.42
C LEU A 35 7.90 1.39 1.76
N ILE A 36 7.76 1.31 0.45
CA ILE A 36 8.27 0.24 -0.40
C ILE A 36 9.51 0.78 -1.13
N PRO A 37 10.72 0.25 -0.84
CA PRO A 37 11.96 0.78 -1.40
C PRO A 37 12.18 0.51 -2.89
N SER A 38 11.54 -0.54 -3.41
CA SER A 38 11.69 -1.04 -4.78
C SER A 38 10.34 -1.51 -5.29
N ILE A 39 9.77 -0.74 -6.23
CA ILE A 39 8.52 -1.07 -6.90
C ILE A 39 8.63 -2.38 -7.68
N GLY A 40 9.80 -2.65 -8.28
CA GLY A 40 10.04 -3.88 -9.03
C GLY A 40 9.97 -5.12 -8.14
N ASP A 41 10.59 -5.07 -6.96
CA ASP A 41 10.52 -6.20 -6.01
C ASP A 41 9.11 -6.36 -5.45
N PHE A 42 8.40 -5.25 -5.22
CA PHE A 42 7.04 -5.26 -4.70
C PHE A 42 6.04 -5.89 -5.66
N TYR A 43 6.13 -5.57 -6.95
CA TYR A 43 5.23 -6.09 -7.98
C TYR A 43 5.25 -7.63 -8.05
N PHE A 44 6.42 -8.25 -7.84
CA PHE A 44 6.55 -9.72 -7.84
C PHE A 44 6.50 -10.35 -6.44
N SER A 45 6.17 -9.56 -5.41
CA SER A 45 6.19 -10.04 -4.02
C SER A 45 4.93 -10.79 -3.61
N THR A 46 5.06 -11.55 -2.54
CA THR A 46 3.95 -12.13 -1.80
C THR A 46 3.63 -11.30 -0.55
N TYR A 47 2.43 -11.47 0.00
CA TYR A 47 2.07 -10.83 1.28
C TYR A 47 3.05 -11.16 2.41
N GLU A 48 3.62 -12.37 2.42
CA GLU A 48 4.62 -12.76 3.42
C GLU A 48 5.93 -11.99 3.25
N GLU A 49 6.40 -11.79 2.02
CA GLU A 49 7.60 -11.00 1.71
C GLU A 49 7.40 -9.51 2.02
N PHE A 50 6.21 -9.00 1.72
CA PHE A 50 5.78 -7.66 2.11
C PHE A 50 5.94 -7.44 3.61
N LEU A 51 5.45 -8.36 4.45
CA LEU A 51 5.57 -8.27 5.90
C LEU A 51 7.00 -8.51 6.43
N ASN A 52 7.76 -9.40 5.79
CA ASN A 52 9.03 -9.90 6.33
C ASN A 52 10.28 -9.13 5.92
N GLY A 53 10.14 -7.96 5.28
CA GLY A 53 11.27 -7.06 5.07
C GLY A 53 11.28 -6.27 3.76
N LEU A 54 10.31 -6.51 2.88
CA LEU A 54 10.21 -5.77 1.62
C LEU A 54 9.70 -4.35 1.84
N CYS A 55 8.92 -4.11 2.91
CA CYS A 55 8.41 -2.78 3.24
C CYS A 55 8.89 -2.28 4.62
N LYS A 56 8.80 -0.97 4.82
CA LYS A 56 9.03 -0.30 6.11
C LYS A 56 7.75 0.35 6.57
N VAL A 57 7.17 -0.18 7.65
CA VAL A 57 5.93 0.35 8.23
C VAL A 57 6.24 1.49 9.20
N ASN A 58 5.75 2.69 8.88
CA ASN A 58 5.85 3.87 9.75
C ASN A 58 4.48 4.16 10.37
N TRP A 59 4.32 3.84 11.64
CA TRP A 59 3.11 4.17 12.40
C TRP A 59 3.06 5.67 12.70
N LEU A 60 2.01 6.35 12.24
CA LEU A 60 1.86 7.80 12.38
C LEU A 60 1.49 8.20 13.81
N ASP A 61 0.95 7.26 14.59
CA ASP A 61 0.65 7.39 16.01
C ASP A 61 1.63 6.55 16.85
N PRO A 62 2.85 7.05 17.13
CA PRO A 62 3.87 6.27 17.84
C PRO A 62 3.46 5.88 19.27
N SER A 63 2.59 6.67 19.91
CA SER A 63 2.08 6.42 21.26
C SER A 63 0.91 5.44 21.31
N ASN A 64 0.25 5.17 20.18
CA ASN A 64 -0.87 4.24 20.11
C ASN A 64 -0.95 3.61 18.72
N LYS A 65 -0.23 2.50 18.55
CA LYS A 65 -0.12 1.78 17.27
C LYS A 65 -1.19 0.71 17.09
N GLY A 66 -2.23 0.71 17.93
CA GLY A 66 -3.20 -0.38 18.00
C GLY A 66 -2.62 -1.70 18.51
N THR A 67 -3.45 -2.74 18.55
CA THR A 67 -3.03 -4.11 18.85
C THR A 67 -2.31 -4.74 17.65
N ARG A 68 -1.69 -5.90 17.85
CA ARG A 68 -1.03 -6.62 16.76
C ARG A 68 -2.02 -7.05 15.68
N GLU A 69 -3.21 -7.47 16.08
CA GLU A 69 -4.28 -7.88 15.18
C GLU A 69 -4.75 -6.70 14.32
N GLU A 70 -4.94 -5.52 14.92
CA GLU A 70 -5.29 -4.30 14.18
C GLU A 70 -4.19 -3.90 13.19
N GLN A 71 -2.91 -4.01 13.58
CA GLN A 71 -1.79 -3.74 12.68
C GLN A 71 -1.75 -4.70 11.49
N GLU A 72 -1.92 -6.00 11.73
CA GLU A 72 -1.97 -7.03 10.69
C GLU A 72 -3.17 -6.82 9.75
N GLU A 73 -4.33 -6.42 10.29
CA GLU A 73 -5.52 -6.08 9.50
C GLU A 73 -5.26 -4.88 8.58
N VAL A 74 -4.66 -3.80 9.09
CA VAL A 74 -4.31 -2.62 8.29
C VAL A 74 -3.34 -2.98 7.17
N LEU A 75 -2.30 -3.78 7.45
CA LEU A 75 -1.34 -4.21 6.44
C LEU A 75 -1.98 -5.09 5.36
N ARG A 76 -2.93 -5.95 5.75
CA ARG A 76 -3.71 -6.75 4.80
C ARG A 76 -4.62 -5.90 3.93
N ILE A 77 -5.25 -4.87 4.50
CA ILE A 77 -6.08 -3.91 3.76
C ILE A 77 -5.22 -3.19 2.72
N LEU A 78 -4.04 -2.69 3.12
CA LEU A 78 -3.11 -2.00 2.22
C LEU A 78 -2.60 -2.91 1.10
N TRP A 79 -2.28 -4.17 1.40
CA TRP A 79 -1.88 -5.17 0.41
C TRP A 79 -2.98 -5.45 -0.62
N ASN A 80 -4.22 -5.68 -0.16
CA ASN A 80 -5.33 -5.93 -1.08
C ASN A 80 -5.64 -4.68 -1.92
N PHE A 81 -5.55 -3.50 -1.30
CA PHE A 81 -5.70 -2.23 -1.99
C PHE A 81 -4.65 -2.04 -3.08
N SER A 82 -3.38 -2.34 -2.81
CA SER A 82 -2.30 -2.20 -3.80
C SER A 82 -2.47 -3.15 -4.97
N ALA A 83 -2.83 -4.42 -4.73
CA ALA A 83 -3.10 -5.37 -5.80
C ALA A 83 -4.26 -4.90 -6.70
N GLU A 84 -5.30 -4.29 -6.12
CA GLU A 84 -6.40 -3.70 -6.90
C GLU A 84 -6.06 -2.39 -7.61
N GLN A 85 -5.01 -1.67 -7.18
CA GLN A 85 -4.51 -0.54 -7.97
C GLN A 85 -3.75 -1.03 -9.19
N GLU A 86 -2.93 -2.07 -9.03
CA GLU A 86 -2.17 -2.70 -10.12
C GLU A 86 -3.10 -3.24 -11.21
N GLU A 87 -4.12 -4.03 -10.85
CA GLU A 87 -5.11 -4.54 -11.81
C GLU A 87 -5.81 -3.40 -12.59
N LYS A 88 -6.12 -2.29 -11.92
CA LYS A 88 -6.73 -1.12 -12.57
C LYS A 88 -5.76 -0.38 -13.48
N GLU A 89 -4.49 -0.28 -13.11
CA GLU A 89 -3.47 0.29 -13.98
C GLU A 89 -3.31 -0.57 -15.24
N GLU A 90 -3.24 -1.90 -15.09
CA GLU A 90 -3.18 -2.83 -16.23
C GLU A 90 -4.41 -2.73 -17.13
N GLU A 91 -5.61 -2.67 -16.57
CA GLU A 91 -6.85 -2.46 -17.34
C GLU A 91 -6.82 -1.14 -18.12
N LEU A 92 -6.35 -0.05 -17.48
CA LEU A 92 -6.26 1.24 -18.15
C LEU A 92 -5.27 1.19 -19.32
N TYR A 93 -4.06 0.66 -19.11
CA TYR A 93 -3.03 0.57 -20.14
C TYR A 93 -3.39 -0.41 -21.26
N GLY A 94 -3.97 -1.57 -20.94
CA GLY A 94 -4.42 -2.54 -21.93
C GLY A 94 -5.52 -2.03 -22.87
N ASN A 95 -6.35 -1.08 -22.39
CA ASN A 95 -7.37 -0.42 -23.21
C ASN A 95 -6.82 0.71 -24.12
N TYR A 96 -5.57 1.16 -23.94
CA TYR A 96 -4.95 2.15 -24.84
C TYR A 96 -4.28 1.49 -26.07
N ASP A 97 -4.09 0.17 -26.05
CA ASP A 97 -3.46 -0.62 -27.12
C ASP A 97 -4.49 -1.31 -28.08
N GLU A 98 -5.80 -1.07 -27.90
CA GLU A 98 -6.88 -1.40 -28.87
C GLU A 98 -7.39 -0.19 -29.65
#